data_AF-A0A5C3QMV2-F1
#
_entry.id   AF-A0A5C3QMV2-F1
#
_cell.length_a   1.000
_cell.length_b   1.000
_cell.length_c   1.000
_cell.angle_alpha   90.00
_cell.angle_beta   90.00
_cell.angle_gamma   90.00
#
_symmetry.space_group_name_H-M   'P 1'
#
loop_
_entity.id
_entity.type
_entity.pdbx_description
1 polymer ?
#
loop_
_entity_poly.entity_id
_entity_poly.type
_entity_poly.pdbx_seq_one_letter_code
_entity_poly.pdbx_strand_id
1 'polypeptide(L)'
;MAVTIYLPDGFKYLAASMLSTVVLTVVQGSVSMYYRKAAKILYPRVYAEKAEMDANPAAYKFNCAQRVHQNTLENIPAVLTVTALTAVTNPKFAAAGLATFTFGRILYSWGYIATGERYARGGVVGTLAQLSLLGGSIYTVFKLMTAA
;
A
#
# COMPACT_ATOMS: atom_id res chain seq x y z
N MET A 1 31.58 -10.03 21.05
CA MET A 1 31.93 -8.97 20.07
C MET A 1 30.64 -8.29 19.64
N ALA A 2 30.53 -6.97 19.81
CA ALA A 2 29.40 -6.20 19.29
C ALA A 2 29.69 -5.85 17.83
N VAL A 3 28.75 -6.12 16.92
CA VAL A 3 28.83 -5.68 15.53
C VAL A 3 28.09 -4.34 15.42
N THR A 4 28.81 -3.27 15.12
CA THR A 4 28.24 -1.94 14.90
C THR A 4 27.93 -1.75 13.42
N ILE A 5 26.64 -1.61 13.09
CA ILE A 5 26.17 -1.34 11.72
C ILE A 5 26.06 0.18 11.54
N TYR A 6 26.84 0.76 10.64
CA TYR A 6 26.74 2.18 10.29
C TYR A 6 25.70 2.37 9.18
N LEU A 7 24.59 3.03 9.52
CA LEU A 7 23.50 3.28 8.58
C LEU A 7 23.53 4.74 8.10
N PRO A 8 23.57 5.01 6.78
CA PRO A 8 23.60 6.37 6.27
C PRO A 8 22.39 7.22 6.69
N ASP A 9 22.60 8.53 6.78
CA ASP A 9 21.57 9.49 7.14
C ASP A 9 20.36 9.44 6.19
N GLY A 10 19.23 8.97 6.71
CA GLY A 10 17.98 8.87 5.96
C GLY A 10 17.31 7.49 6.06
N PHE A 11 18.11 6.44 6.28
CA PHE A 11 17.58 5.07 6.36
C PHE A 11 16.63 4.84 7.54
N LYS A 12 16.73 5.63 8.62
CA LYS A 12 15.74 5.64 9.72
C LYS A 12 14.32 5.97 9.23
N TYR A 13 14.20 6.93 8.31
CA TYR A 13 12.91 7.31 7.73
C TYR A 13 12.42 6.25 6.73
N LEU A 14 13.33 5.63 6.00
CA LEU A 14 13.02 4.52 5.11
C LEU A 14 12.48 3.31 5.89
N ALA A 15 13.12 2.94 7.00
CA ALA A 15 12.65 1.84 7.84
C ALA A 15 11.23 2.12 8.39
N ALA A 16 10.98 3.35 8.84
CA ALA A 16 9.65 3.77 9.29
C ALA A 16 8.61 3.72 8.16
N SER A 17 8.95 4.19 6.95
CA SER A 17 8.02 4.15 5.82
C SER A 17 7.76 2.72 5.33
N MET A 18 8.75 1.83 5.35
CA MET A 18 8.57 0.41 5.06
C MET A 18 7.62 -0.24 6.07
N LEU A 19 7.83 -0.01 7.37
CA LEU A 19 6.94 -0.52 8.42
C LEU A 19 5.50 -0.01 8.24
N SER A 20 5.32 1.23 7.78
CA SER A 20 3.99 1.81 7.57
C SER A 20 3.17 1.04 6.53
N THR A 21 3.80 0.43 5.51
CA THR A 21 3.08 -0.40 4.52
C THR A 21 2.57 -1.71 5.11
N VAL A 22 3.35 -2.31 6.03
CA VAL A 22 2.94 -3.51 6.77
C VAL A 22 1.73 -3.19 7.64
N VAL A 23 1.82 -2.12 8.45
CA VAL A 23 0.70 -1.67 9.30
C VAL A 23 -0.56 -1.42 8.46
N LEU A 24 -0.42 -0.75 7.31
CA LEU A 24 -1.53 -0.52 6.39
C LEU A 24 -2.20 -1.84 5.96
N THR A 25 -1.45 -2.86 5.55
CA THR A 25 -2.03 -4.14 5.12
C THR A 25 -2.75 -4.86 6.26
N VAL A 26 -2.19 -4.85 7.48
CA VAL A 26 -2.82 -5.45 8.66
C VAL A 26 -4.13 -4.75 8.99
N VAL A 27 -4.16 -3.42 8.94
CA VAL A 27 -5.37 -2.64 9.16
C VAL A 27 -6.42 -2.93 8.08
N GLN A 28 -6.04 -2.93 6.80
CA GLN A 28 -6.97 -3.24 5.70
C GLN A 28 -7.57 -4.65 5.82
N GLY A 29 -6.76 -5.66 6.18
CA GLY A 29 -7.24 -7.01 6.44
C GLY A 29 -8.18 -7.08 7.65
N SER A 30 -7.87 -6.33 8.72
CA SER A 30 -8.75 -6.24 9.90
C SER A 30 -10.11 -5.59 9.57
N VAL A 31 -10.11 -4.58 8.71
CA VAL A 31 -11.33 -3.92 8.23
C VAL A 31 -12.17 -4.85 7.36
N SER A 32 -11.56 -5.64 6.46
CA SER A 32 -12.32 -6.63 5.69
C SER A 32 -12.94 -7.69 6.61
N MET A 33 -12.20 -8.13 7.63
CA MET A 33 -12.72 -9.06 8.64
C MET A 33 -13.87 -8.50 9.47
N TYR A 34 -13.81 -7.21 9.82
CA TYR A 34 -14.90 -6.51 10.50
C TYR A 34 -16.20 -6.54 9.69
N TYR A 35 -16.14 -6.16 8.39
CA TYR A 35 -17.31 -6.19 7.52
C TYR A 35 -17.79 -7.61 7.23
N ARG A 36 -16.87 -8.58 7.11
CA ARG A 36 -17.23 -10.00 6.96
C ARG A 36 -18.13 -10.48 8.09
N LYS A 37 -17.74 -10.17 9.35
CA LYS A 37 -18.50 -10.54 10.54
C LYS A 37 -19.87 -9.87 10.55
N ALA A 38 -19.93 -8.59 10.21
CA ALA A 38 -21.20 -7.84 10.08
C ALA A 38 -22.11 -8.41 8.97
N ALA A 39 -21.52 -8.91 7.88
CA ALA A 39 -22.22 -9.52 6.77
C ALA A 39 -22.63 -10.99 7.01
N LYS A 40 -22.14 -11.62 8.09
CA LYS A 40 -22.34 -13.05 8.41
C LYS A 40 -21.87 -14.01 7.31
N ILE A 41 -20.82 -13.63 6.57
CA ILE A 41 -20.28 -14.45 5.47
C ILE A 41 -19.38 -15.55 6.03
N LEU A 42 -19.85 -16.79 5.92
CA LEU A 42 -19.12 -17.99 6.36
C LEU A 42 -17.85 -18.23 5.52
N TYR A 43 -16.82 -18.76 6.17
CA TYR A 43 -15.64 -19.31 5.48
C TYR A 43 -16.03 -20.56 4.68
N PRO A 44 -15.32 -20.89 3.57
CA PRO A 44 -14.09 -20.30 3.05
C PRO A 44 -14.29 -19.21 1.97
N ARG A 45 -15.51 -18.68 1.79
CA ARG A 45 -15.81 -17.73 0.70
C ARG A 45 -15.00 -16.44 0.81
N VAL A 46 -14.44 -15.99 -0.33
CA VAL A 46 -13.63 -14.75 -0.41
C VAL A 46 -14.51 -13.51 -0.61
N TYR A 47 -15.62 -13.65 -1.34
CA TYR A 47 -16.55 -12.58 -1.67
C TYR A 47 -17.99 -12.98 -1.30
N ALA A 48 -18.81 -11.97 -1.00
CA ALA A 48 -20.27 -12.07 -0.92
C ALA A 48 -20.87 -12.20 -2.32
N GLU A 49 -22.00 -12.90 -2.41
CA GLU A 49 -22.78 -12.99 -3.66
C GLU A 49 -23.60 -11.72 -3.90
N LYS A 50 -24.04 -11.52 -5.15
CA LYS A 50 -24.82 -10.34 -5.53
C LYS A 50 -26.10 -10.20 -4.70
N ALA A 51 -26.84 -11.29 -4.51
CA ALA A 51 -28.05 -11.29 -3.69
C ALA A 51 -27.76 -10.91 -2.22
N GLU A 52 -26.62 -11.33 -1.67
CA GLU A 52 -26.20 -10.98 -0.30
C GLU A 52 -25.79 -9.50 -0.20
N MET A 53 -25.16 -8.95 -1.24
CA MET A 53 -24.80 -7.52 -1.33
C MET A 53 -26.04 -6.63 -1.42
N ASP A 54 -27.03 -7.04 -2.22
CA ASP A 54 -28.29 -6.30 -2.38
C ASP A 54 -29.14 -6.37 -1.10
N ALA A 55 -29.10 -7.50 -0.37
CA ALA A 55 -29.83 -7.68 0.87
C ALA A 55 -29.13 -7.06 2.10
N ASN A 56 -27.79 -6.97 2.10
CA ASN A 56 -27.02 -6.48 3.23
C ASN A 56 -25.93 -5.49 2.79
N PRO A 57 -26.07 -4.19 3.13
CA PRO A 57 -25.05 -3.18 2.84
C PRO A 57 -23.66 -3.50 3.41
N ALA A 58 -23.58 -4.28 4.50
CA ALA A 58 -22.30 -4.73 5.05
C ALA A 58 -21.59 -5.75 4.14
N ALA A 59 -22.34 -6.58 3.41
CA ALA A 59 -21.78 -7.52 2.43
C ALA A 59 -21.20 -6.79 1.22
N TYR A 60 -21.85 -5.71 0.78
CA TYR A 60 -21.29 -4.80 -0.23
C TYR A 60 -19.96 -4.20 0.25
N LYS A 61 -19.94 -3.62 1.45
CA LYS A 61 -18.72 -3.03 2.05
C LYS A 61 -17.62 -4.07 2.30
N PHE A 62 -17.99 -5.31 2.61
CA PHE A 62 -17.04 -6.41 2.72
C PHE A 62 -16.31 -6.66 1.39
N ASN A 63 -17.04 -6.78 0.28
CA ASN A 63 -16.43 -6.95 -1.04
C ASN A 63 -15.54 -5.75 -1.41
N CYS A 64 -15.97 -4.53 -1.11
CA CYS A 64 -15.16 -3.33 -1.33
C CYS A 64 -13.86 -3.35 -0.50
N ALA A 65 -13.95 -3.64 0.80
CA ALA A 65 -12.78 -3.71 1.69
C ALA A 65 -11.81 -4.82 1.26
N GLN A 66 -12.34 -5.98 0.87
CA GLN A 66 -11.56 -7.11 0.37
C GLN A 66 -10.82 -6.75 -0.92
N ARG A 67 -11.49 -6.08 -1.87
CA ARG A 67 -10.87 -5.67 -3.14
C ARG A 67 -9.75 -4.65 -2.93
N VAL A 68 -9.96 -3.69 -2.04
CA VAL A 68 -8.94 -2.70 -1.66
C VAL A 68 -7.71 -3.37 -1.07
N HIS A 69 -7.91 -4.29 -0.12
CA HIS A 69 -6.82 -5.00 0.52
C HIS A 69 -6.01 -5.82 -0.49
N GLN A 70 -6.68 -6.59 -1.36
CA GLN A 70 -6.03 -7.34 -2.44
C GLN A 70 -5.29 -6.42 -3.40
N ASN A 71 -5.89 -5.29 -3.80
CA ASN A 71 -5.22 -4.35 -4.69
C ASN A 71 -3.96 -3.73 -4.05
N THR A 72 -3.96 -3.45 -2.75
CA THR A 72 -2.75 -3.03 -2.06
C THR A 72 -1.70 -4.14 -2.05
N LEU A 73 -2.07 -5.38 -1.76
CA LEU A 73 -1.15 -6.53 -1.77
C LEU A 73 -0.54 -6.78 -3.15
N GLU A 74 -1.30 -6.62 -4.23
CA GLU A 74 -0.82 -6.70 -5.62
C GLU A 74 0.26 -5.63 -5.91
N ASN A 75 0.17 -4.45 -5.29
CA ASN A 75 1.08 -3.33 -5.57
C ASN A 75 2.32 -3.29 -4.66
N ILE A 76 2.24 -3.83 -3.45
CA ILE A 76 3.33 -3.76 -2.46
C ILE A 76 4.67 -4.28 -3.00
N PRO A 77 4.75 -5.44 -3.68
CA PRO A 77 6.03 -5.93 -4.19
C PRO A 77 6.69 -4.95 -5.15
N ALA A 78 5.93 -4.39 -6.09
CA ALA A 78 6.44 -3.42 -7.05
C ALA A 78 6.88 -2.12 -6.36
N VAL A 79 6.06 -1.57 -5.45
CA VAL A 79 6.34 -0.31 -4.74
C VAL A 79 7.55 -0.44 -3.82
N LEU A 80 7.68 -1.54 -3.07
CA LEU A 80 8.85 -1.78 -2.23
C LEU A 80 10.12 -1.94 -3.06
N THR A 81 10.03 -2.60 -4.22
CA THR A 81 11.19 -2.77 -5.13
C THR A 81 11.68 -1.42 -5.66
N VAL A 82 10.80 -0.58 -6.20
CA VAL A 82 11.21 0.75 -6.69
C VAL A 82 11.70 1.67 -5.56
N THR A 83 11.13 1.52 -4.36
CA THR A 83 11.60 2.27 -3.17
C THR A 83 13.00 1.83 -2.76
N ALA A 84 13.25 0.52 -2.71
CA ALA A 84 14.56 -0.03 -2.35
C ALA A 84 15.64 0.41 -3.35
N LEU A 85 15.35 0.35 -4.65
CA LEU A 85 16.26 0.84 -5.69
C LEU A 85 16.54 2.34 -5.53
N THR A 86 15.50 3.15 -5.35
CA THR A 86 15.65 4.61 -5.17
C THR A 86 16.45 4.95 -3.90
N ALA A 87 16.29 4.15 -2.84
CA ALA A 87 16.94 4.38 -1.56
C ALA A 87 18.47 4.22 -1.62
N VAL A 88 19.00 3.48 -2.61
CA VAL A 88 20.46 3.31 -2.81
C VAL A 88 21.14 4.65 -3.03
N THR A 89 20.52 5.55 -3.80
CA THR A 89 21.09 6.89 -4.06
C THR A 89 20.47 7.98 -3.19
N ASN A 90 19.16 7.87 -2.89
CA ASN A 90 18.40 8.92 -2.23
C ASN A 90 17.42 8.34 -1.19
N PRO A 91 17.90 7.92 -0.01
CA PRO A 91 17.07 7.25 1.01
C PRO A 91 15.96 8.14 1.57
N LYS A 92 16.19 9.47 1.70
CA LYS A 92 15.17 10.42 2.18
C LYS A 92 14.03 10.59 1.16
N PHE A 93 14.34 10.66 -0.14
CA PHE A 93 13.34 10.77 -1.19
C PHE A 93 12.51 9.48 -1.30
N ALA A 94 13.18 8.32 -1.25
CA ALA A 94 12.52 7.02 -1.21
C ALA A 94 11.56 6.91 -0.01
N ALA A 95 11.99 7.34 1.17
CA ALA A 95 11.16 7.36 2.37
C ALA A 95 9.91 8.24 2.23
N ALA A 96 10.08 9.47 1.71
CA ALA A 96 8.97 10.41 1.49
C ALA A 96 7.97 9.88 0.45
N GLY A 97 8.48 9.31 -0.66
CA GLY A 97 7.63 8.71 -1.69
C GLY A 97 6.80 7.54 -1.16
N LEU A 98 7.41 6.64 -0.39
CA LEU A 98 6.71 5.49 0.19
C LEU A 98 5.69 5.90 1.26
N ALA A 99 6.01 6.92 2.07
CA ALA A 99 5.07 7.49 3.03
C ALA A 99 3.86 8.13 2.32
N THR A 100 4.11 8.88 1.23
CA THR A 100 3.06 9.50 0.41
C THR A 100 2.17 8.45 -0.26
N PHE A 101 2.77 7.36 -0.77
CA PHE A 101 2.03 6.22 -1.29
C PHE A 101 1.12 5.60 -0.22
N THR A 102 1.66 5.35 0.97
CA THR A 102 0.91 4.75 2.09
C THR A 102 -0.26 5.65 2.51
N PHE A 103 -0.02 6.96 2.62
CA PHE A 103 -1.07 7.93 2.91
C PHE A 103 -2.15 7.97 1.82
N GLY A 104 -1.76 7.99 0.54
CA GLY A 104 -2.70 7.91 -0.58
C GLY A 104 -3.54 6.63 -0.54
N ARG A 105 -2.96 5.51 -0.11
CA ARG A 105 -3.68 4.24 0.08
C ARG A 105 -4.66 4.26 1.24
N ILE A 106 -4.37 4.96 2.33
CA ILE A 106 -5.33 5.14 3.44
C ILE A 106 -6.56 5.89 2.93
N LEU A 107 -6.36 7.01 2.23
CA LEU A 107 -7.45 7.79 1.65
C LEU A 107 -8.26 6.95 0.65
N TYR A 108 -7.57 6.26 -0.26
CA TYR A 108 -8.20 5.40 -1.27
C TYR A 108 -9.04 4.30 -0.62
N SER A 109 -8.53 3.67 0.44
CA SER A 109 -9.26 2.63 1.17
C SER A 109 -10.54 3.17 1.77
N TRP A 110 -10.47 4.34 2.40
CA TRP A 110 -11.62 4.95 3.03
C TRP A 110 -12.67 5.40 2.01
N GLY A 111 -12.24 6.01 0.90
CA GLY A 111 -13.12 6.41 -0.20
C GLY A 111 -13.81 5.20 -0.83
N TYR A 112 -13.04 4.18 -1.20
CA TYR A 112 -13.54 3.01 -1.89
C TYR A 112 -14.51 2.18 -1.04
N ILE A 113 -14.28 2.04 0.26
CA ILE A 113 -15.21 1.34 1.17
C ILE A 113 -16.50 2.14 1.37
N ALA A 114 -16.44 3.47 1.31
CA ALA A 114 -17.59 4.33 1.49
C ALA A 114 -18.50 4.38 0.24
N THR A 115 -17.92 4.47 -0.95
CA THR A 115 -18.68 4.73 -2.20
C THR A 115 -18.64 3.58 -3.21
N GLY A 116 -17.69 2.65 -3.09
CA GLY A 116 -17.41 1.62 -4.10
C GLY A 116 -16.70 2.15 -5.36
N GLU A 117 -16.45 3.46 -5.45
CA GLU A 117 -15.83 4.06 -6.62
C GLU A 117 -14.31 3.98 -6.58
N ARG A 118 -13.71 3.45 -7.65
CA ARG A 118 -12.26 3.23 -7.80
C ARG A 118 -11.41 4.50 -7.64
N TYR A 119 -11.96 5.67 -7.93
CA TYR A 119 -11.21 6.93 -7.89
C TYR A 119 -11.59 7.84 -6.72
N ALA A 120 -12.44 7.37 -5.81
CA ALA A 120 -12.81 8.15 -4.65
C ALA A 120 -11.61 8.39 -3.74
N ARG A 121 -11.33 9.68 -3.46
CA ARG A 121 -10.46 10.19 -2.40
C ARG A 121 -9.07 9.51 -2.35
N GLY A 122 -8.13 9.91 -3.19
CA GLY A 122 -6.68 9.64 -2.96
C GLY A 122 -6.03 8.55 -3.81
N GLY A 123 -6.78 7.85 -4.68
CA GLY A 123 -6.20 6.89 -5.64
C GLY A 123 -5.15 7.52 -6.58
N VAL A 124 -5.36 8.78 -6.98
CA VAL A 124 -4.40 9.54 -7.79
C VAL A 124 -3.10 9.82 -7.03
N VAL A 125 -3.20 10.17 -5.73
CA VAL A 125 -2.03 10.49 -4.90
C VAL A 125 -1.09 9.30 -4.77
N GLY A 126 -1.65 8.11 -4.47
CA GLY A 126 -0.86 6.88 -4.40
C GLY A 126 -0.20 6.53 -5.74
N THR A 127 -0.93 6.73 -6.84
CA THR A 127 -0.40 6.46 -8.19
C THR A 127 0.75 7.39 -8.55
N LEU A 128 0.61 8.69 -8.28
CA LEU A 128 1.66 9.67 -8.53
C LEU A 128 2.91 9.41 -7.67
N ALA A 129 2.74 9.01 -6.41
CA ALA A 129 3.84 8.62 -5.54
C ALA A 129 4.57 7.37 -6.06
N GLN A 130 3.84 6.39 -6.59
CA GLN A 130 4.45 5.20 -7.20
C GLN A 130 5.21 5.55 -8.48
N LEU A 131 4.69 6.45 -9.31
CA LEU A 131 5.37 6.93 -10.52
C LEU A 131 6.63 7.74 -10.21
N SER A 132 6.61 8.57 -9.16
CA SER A 132 7.79 9.34 -8.75
C SER A 132 8.91 8.43 -8.23
N LEU A 133 8.55 7.38 -7.46
CA LEU A 133 9.50 6.34 -7.03
C LEU A 133 10.03 5.53 -8.21
N LEU A 134 9.20 5.23 -9.21
CA LEU A 134 9.65 4.56 -10.43
C LEU A 134 10.70 5.41 -11.16
N GLY A 135 10.44 6.71 -11.34
CA GLY A 135 11.42 7.64 -11.92
C GLY A 135 12.73 7.70 -11.13
N GLY A 136 12.64 7.75 -9.79
CA GLY A 136 13.80 7.69 -8.90
C GLY A 136 14.61 6.40 -9.03
N SER A 137 13.93 5.26 -9.24
CA SER A 137 14.59 3.96 -9.42
C SER A 137 15.32 3.88 -10.75
N ILE A 138 14.72 4.40 -11.83
CA ILE A 138 15.34 4.47 -13.17
C ILE A 138 16.59 5.35 -13.11
N TYR A 139 16.50 6.53 -12.48
CA TYR A 139 17.64 7.42 -12.28
C TYR A 139 18.78 6.73 -11.50
N THR A 140 18.43 5.99 -10.45
CA THR A 140 19.40 5.25 -9.64
C THR A 140 20.11 4.18 -10.47
N VAL A 141 19.36 3.38 -11.23
CA VAL A 141 19.94 2.35 -12.11
C VAL A 141 20.85 2.99 -13.16
N PHE A 142 20.41 4.06 -13.82
CA PHE A 142 21.22 4.79 -14.78
C PHE A 142 22.56 5.25 -14.16
N LYS A 143 22.49 5.89 -13.00
CA LYS A 143 23.68 6.36 -12.29
C LYS A 143 24.64 5.22 -11.93
N LEU A 144 24.11 4.07 -11.49
CA LEU A 144 24.91 2.88 -11.18
C LEU A 144 25.59 2.31 -12.43
N MET A 145 24.90 2.30 -13.57
CA MET A 145 25.46 1.81 -14.85
C MET A 145 26.54 2.75 -15.42
N THR A 146 26.41 4.06 -15.23
CA THR A 146 27.40 5.04 -15.72
C THR A 146 28.57 5.28 -14.78
N ALA A 147 28.49 4.79 -13.54
CA ALA A 147 29.55 4.91 -12.55
C ALA A 147 30.57 3.74 -12.61
N ALA A 148 30.34 2.76 -13.48
CA ALA A 148 31.26 1.70 -13.86
C ALA A 148 32.12 2.15 -15.06
#